data_AF-A0A836TUG5-F1
#
_entry.id   AF-A0A836TUG5-F1
#
_cell.length_a   1.000
_cell.length_b   1.000
_cell.length_c   1.000
_cell.angle_alpha   90.00
_cell.angle_beta   90.00
_cell.angle_gamma   90.00
#
_symmetry.space_group_name_H-M   'P 1'
#
loop_
_entity.id
_entity.type
_entity.pdbx_description
1 polymer ?
#
loop_
_entity_poly.entity_id
_entity_poly.type
_entity_poly.pdbx_seq_one_letter_code
_entity_poly.pdbx_strand_id
1 'polypeptide(L)'
;MTTDAGPENGQGFFTRLKSGLSHSKTALSDGIAGIFNKRKLDDDTLDELEDLLITSDIGVEVAAAVTGQLRQTRYNKEITADEVRAALAEEVASILAPVALPLAIDPTRKPHVILVVGVNGTGKTTTIGKLAQQLRDDGKSVMLAAGDTFRAAAIEQLQIWGERTNCPVVAGKVGADAAGLAFDALARARADNIDVLLVDTAGRLQNKANLMAELEKVVRVIRKLDADAPHSTLLVLDATTGQNALNQVEVFQQVADVSGLIMTKLDGTARGGILVAIARRFGLPIHAIGVGEGVNDMQAFDATGFAHALADVEINGKS
;
A
#
# COMPACT_ATOMS: atom_id res chain seq x y z
N MET A 1 15.03 -9.61 30.60
CA MET A 1 14.55 -10.83 29.90
C MET A 1 14.27 -10.43 28.48
N THR A 2 15.19 -10.74 27.57
CA THR A 2 15.07 -10.51 26.14
C THR A 2 14.05 -11.50 25.58
N THR A 3 12.86 -11.02 25.21
CA THR A 3 11.91 -11.82 24.45
C THR A 3 12.37 -11.85 23.01
N ASP A 4 12.84 -13.03 22.64
CA ASP A 4 13.13 -13.52 21.30
C ASP A 4 11.87 -13.41 20.43
N ALA A 5 11.84 -12.46 19.50
CA ALA A 5 10.80 -12.37 18.48
C ALA A 5 11.19 -13.31 17.33
N GLY A 6 10.90 -14.59 17.49
CA GLY A 6 11.19 -15.64 16.51
C GLY A 6 10.32 -15.57 15.23
N PRO A 7 10.64 -16.39 14.20
CA PRO A 7 10.17 -16.25 12.82
C PRO A 7 8.74 -16.78 12.55
N GLU A 8 7.96 -17.13 13.58
CA GLU A 8 6.69 -17.87 13.41
C GLU A 8 5.56 -17.05 12.75
N ASN A 9 5.66 -15.72 12.70
CA ASN A 9 4.64 -14.87 12.08
C ASN A 9 4.69 -14.81 10.55
N GLY A 10 5.84 -15.14 9.93
CA GLY A 10 6.04 -15.00 8.47
C GLY A 10 5.21 -16.00 7.65
N GLN A 11 5.15 -17.27 8.08
CA GLN A 11 4.37 -18.29 7.38
C GLN A 11 2.85 -18.03 7.44
N GLY A 12 2.35 -17.56 8.59
CA GLY A 12 0.93 -17.23 8.75
C GLY A 12 0.50 -16.01 7.94
N PHE A 13 1.38 -15.03 7.73
CA PHE A 13 1.08 -13.92 6.84
C PHE A 13 1.22 -14.29 5.37
N PHE A 14 2.26 -15.02 4.97
CA PHE A 14 2.38 -15.49 3.58
C PHE A 14 1.15 -16.31 3.17
N THR A 15 0.64 -17.16 4.06
CA THR A 15 -0.61 -17.89 3.85
C THR A 15 -1.80 -16.95 3.67
N ARG A 16 -1.92 -15.89 4.49
CA ARG A 16 -2.97 -14.86 4.36
C ARG A 16 -2.81 -14.03 3.08
N LEU A 17 -1.58 -13.70 2.67
CA LEU A 17 -1.28 -12.99 1.44
C LEU A 17 -1.63 -13.83 0.21
N LYS A 18 -1.24 -15.11 0.21
CA LYS A 18 -1.60 -16.07 -0.85
C LYS A 18 -3.12 -16.29 -0.92
N SER A 19 -3.77 -16.36 0.24
CA SER A 19 -5.24 -16.39 0.33
C SER A 19 -5.85 -15.10 -0.23
N GLY A 20 -5.28 -13.95 0.11
CA GLY A 20 -5.79 -12.67 -0.32
C GLY A 20 -5.68 -12.49 -1.84
N LEU A 21 -4.53 -12.84 -2.40
CA LEU A 21 -4.28 -12.81 -3.84
C LEU A 21 -4.94 -13.96 -4.61
N SER A 22 -5.70 -14.85 -3.96
CA SER A 22 -6.22 -16.09 -4.57
C SER A 22 -6.93 -15.86 -5.91
N HIS A 23 -7.75 -14.82 -6.02
CA HIS A 23 -8.43 -14.48 -7.28
C HIS A 23 -7.46 -14.05 -8.38
N SER A 24 -6.45 -13.22 -8.06
CA SER A 24 -5.46 -12.75 -9.03
C SER A 24 -4.57 -13.92 -9.47
N LYS A 25 -4.17 -14.73 -8.49
CA LYS A 25 -3.34 -15.91 -8.65
C LYS A 25 -3.99 -16.96 -9.56
N THR A 26 -5.26 -17.31 -9.31
CA THR A 26 -5.96 -18.33 -10.09
C THR A 26 -6.14 -17.89 -11.55
N ALA A 27 -6.52 -16.64 -11.79
CA ALA A 27 -6.67 -16.12 -13.15
C ALA A 27 -5.36 -16.20 -13.96
N LEU A 28 -4.23 -15.81 -13.33
CA LEU A 28 -2.90 -15.90 -13.95
C LEU A 28 -2.44 -17.35 -14.15
N SER A 29 -2.54 -18.20 -13.11
CA SER A 29 -2.12 -19.60 -13.18
C SER A 29 -2.90 -20.38 -14.23
N ASP A 30 -4.22 -20.23 -14.29
CA ASP A 30 -5.06 -20.94 -15.25
C ASP A 30 -4.80 -20.44 -16.68
N GLY A 31 -4.61 -19.13 -16.87
CA GLY A 31 -4.24 -18.54 -18.16
C GLY A 31 -2.89 -19.06 -18.67
N ILE A 32 -1.85 -19.03 -17.82
CA ILE A 32 -0.51 -19.51 -18.17
C ILE A 32 -0.55 -21.01 -18.50
N ALA A 33 -1.27 -21.81 -17.70
CA ALA A 33 -1.40 -23.25 -17.94
C ALA A 33 -2.14 -23.54 -19.27
N GLY A 34 -3.14 -22.73 -19.63
CA GLY A 34 -3.86 -22.81 -20.89
C GLY A 34 -2.97 -22.55 -22.11
N ILE A 35 -2.09 -21.55 -22.03
CA ILE A 35 -1.16 -21.19 -23.11
C ILE A 35 -0.07 -22.26 -23.28
N PHE A 36 0.51 -22.75 -22.18
CA PHE A 36 1.76 -23.54 -22.22
C PHE A 36 1.59 -25.06 -22.02
N ASN A 37 0.48 -25.65 -22.47
CA ASN A 37 0.29 -27.11 -22.45
C ASN A 37 1.11 -27.82 -23.55
N LYS A 38 2.43 -27.99 -23.33
CA LYS A 38 3.39 -28.62 -24.27
C LYS A 38 3.56 -27.88 -25.60
N ARG A 39 3.35 -26.56 -25.62
CA ARG A 39 3.68 -25.69 -26.76
C ARG A 39 5.14 -25.23 -26.67
N LYS A 40 5.75 -24.99 -27.83
CA LYS A 40 7.03 -24.28 -27.90
C LYS A 40 6.80 -22.80 -27.64
N LEU A 41 7.81 -22.12 -27.11
CA LEU A 41 7.80 -20.67 -27.03
C LEU A 41 8.12 -20.08 -28.42
N ASP A 42 7.08 -19.69 -29.12
CA ASP A 42 7.09 -19.00 -30.42
C ASP A 42 6.47 -17.60 -30.29
N ASP A 43 6.34 -16.87 -31.41
CA ASP A 43 5.80 -15.51 -31.37
C ASP A 43 4.32 -15.49 -30.95
N ASP A 44 3.51 -16.46 -31.41
CA ASP A 44 2.09 -16.56 -31.06
C ASP A 44 1.89 -16.78 -29.55
N THR A 45 2.66 -17.69 -28.93
CA THR A 45 2.58 -17.95 -27.48
C THR A 45 3.11 -16.80 -26.63
N LEU A 46 4.06 -16.02 -27.14
CA LEU A 46 4.55 -14.81 -26.48
C LEU A 46 3.50 -13.69 -26.51
N ASP A 47 2.83 -13.50 -27.64
CA ASP A 47 1.76 -12.51 -27.79
C ASP A 47 0.56 -12.88 -26.88
N GLU A 48 0.16 -14.15 -26.86
CA GLU A 48 -0.89 -14.66 -25.94
C GLU A 48 -0.53 -14.41 -24.46
N LEU A 49 0.75 -14.61 -24.09
CA LEU A 49 1.23 -14.36 -22.74
C LEU A 49 1.24 -12.87 -22.40
N GLU A 50 1.66 -12.01 -23.33
CA GLU A 50 1.68 -10.56 -23.12
C GLU A 50 0.26 -10.04 -22.86
N ASP A 51 -0.71 -10.44 -23.68
CA ASP A 51 -2.13 -10.08 -23.52
C ASP A 51 -2.70 -10.56 -22.18
N LEU A 52 -2.35 -11.77 -21.75
CA LEU A 52 -2.78 -12.29 -20.44
C LEU A 52 -2.24 -11.44 -19.28
N LEU A 53 -0.96 -11.05 -19.32
CA LEU A 53 -0.34 -10.23 -18.27
C LEU A 53 -0.94 -8.82 -18.24
N ILE A 54 -1.22 -8.23 -19.40
CA ILE A 54 -1.88 -6.92 -19.53
C ILE A 54 -3.29 -6.97 -18.94
N THR A 55 -4.09 -7.97 -19.32
CA THR A 55 -5.48 -8.10 -18.82
C THR A 55 -5.56 -8.43 -17.32
N SER A 56 -4.47 -8.92 -16.73
CA SER A 56 -4.32 -9.17 -15.30
C SER A 56 -3.85 -7.95 -14.48
N ASP A 57 -3.91 -6.75 -15.06
CA ASP A 57 -3.52 -5.48 -14.43
C ASP A 57 -2.02 -5.37 -14.04
N ILE A 58 -1.15 -6.25 -14.54
CA ILE A 58 0.32 -6.18 -14.31
C ILE A 58 0.96 -5.01 -15.09
N GLY A 59 0.36 -4.65 -16.22
CA GLY A 59 0.75 -3.50 -17.04
C GLY A 59 1.62 -3.87 -18.25
N VAL A 60 1.53 -3.04 -19.30
CA VAL A 60 2.16 -3.27 -20.61
C VAL A 60 3.68 -3.40 -20.52
N GLU A 61 4.33 -2.48 -19.82
CA GLU A 61 5.81 -2.49 -19.73
C GLU A 61 6.35 -3.76 -19.06
N VAL A 62 5.65 -4.23 -18.03
CA VAL A 62 6.06 -5.43 -17.29
C VAL A 62 5.77 -6.68 -18.10
N ALA A 63 4.62 -6.72 -18.77
CA ALA A 63 4.27 -7.80 -19.70
C ALA A 63 5.35 -7.94 -20.79
N ALA A 64 5.71 -6.84 -21.45
CA ALA A 64 6.75 -6.80 -22.46
C ALA A 64 8.15 -7.18 -21.91
N ALA A 65 8.46 -6.83 -20.66
CA ALA A 65 9.72 -7.21 -20.03
C ALA A 65 9.80 -8.74 -19.80
N VAL A 66 8.73 -9.34 -19.25
CA VAL A 66 8.63 -10.79 -19.03
C VAL A 66 8.71 -11.56 -20.34
N THR A 67 7.90 -11.19 -21.34
CA THR A 67 7.90 -11.87 -22.65
C THR A 67 9.22 -11.68 -23.38
N GLY A 68 9.83 -10.49 -23.28
CA GLY A 68 11.16 -10.21 -23.82
C GLY A 68 12.28 -11.07 -23.20
N GLN A 69 12.27 -11.25 -21.87
CA GLN A 69 13.23 -12.10 -21.16
C GLN A 69 13.06 -13.58 -21.57
N LEU A 70 11.82 -14.06 -21.62
CA LEU A 70 11.50 -15.42 -22.05
C LEU A 70 11.91 -15.66 -23.50
N ARG A 71 11.67 -14.71 -24.40
CA ARG A 71 12.10 -14.77 -25.80
C ARG A 71 13.62 -14.92 -25.90
N GLN A 72 14.40 -14.15 -25.15
CA GLN A 72 15.87 -14.24 -25.23
C GLN A 72 16.42 -15.59 -24.74
N THR A 73 15.80 -16.18 -23.71
CA THR A 73 16.36 -17.35 -23.01
C THR A 73 15.78 -18.69 -23.49
N ARG A 74 14.52 -18.68 -23.94
CA ARG A 74 13.69 -19.87 -24.18
C ARG A 74 13.02 -19.94 -25.55
N TYR A 75 13.26 -19.00 -26.47
CA TYR A 75 12.63 -19.03 -27.80
C TYR A 75 12.95 -20.32 -28.58
N ASN A 76 11.94 -20.85 -29.28
CA ASN A 76 11.93 -22.13 -29.98
C ASN A 76 12.24 -23.37 -29.11
N LYS A 77 12.25 -23.22 -27.77
CA LYS A 77 12.38 -24.34 -26.83
C LYS A 77 11.01 -24.68 -26.24
N GLU A 78 10.88 -25.90 -25.75
CA GLU A 78 9.78 -26.26 -24.85
C GLU A 78 9.97 -25.51 -23.53
N ILE A 79 8.89 -24.96 -23.01
CA ILE A 79 8.85 -24.25 -21.75
C ILE A 79 7.65 -24.76 -20.95
N THR A 80 7.82 -24.91 -19.64
CA THR A 80 6.72 -25.30 -18.76
C THR A 80 6.02 -24.07 -18.18
N ALA A 81 4.76 -24.23 -17.76
CA ALA A 81 4.03 -23.20 -17.03
C ALA A 81 4.78 -22.75 -15.75
N ASP A 82 5.49 -23.67 -15.08
CA ASP A 82 6.30 -23.35 -13.90
C ASP A 82 7.49 -22.44 -14.23
N GLU A 83 8.14 -22.66 -15.37
CA GLU A 83 9.24 -21.79 -15.83
C GLU A 83 8.75 -20.38 -16.18
N VAL A 84 7.56 -20.26 -16.78
CA VAL A 84 6.91 -18.96 -17.05
C VAL A 84 6.55 -18.25 -15.74
N ARG A 85 5.96 -18.97 -14.78
CA ARG A 85 5.62 -18.44 -13.45
C ARG A 85 6.86 -17.96 -12.69
N ALA A 86 7.96 -18.72 -12.75
CA ALA A 86 9.22 -18.34 -12.15
C ALA A 86 9.81 -17.06 -12.76
N ALA A 87 9.80 -16.94 -14.09
CA ALA A 87 10.25 -15.73 -14.77
C ALA A 87 9.39 -14.51 -14.41
N LEU A 88 8.06 -14.68 -14.34
CA LEU A 88 7.15 -13.63 -13.89
C LEU A 88 7.45 -13.20 -12.44
N ALA A 89 7.64 -14.15 -11.52
CA ALA A 89 7.98 -13.85 -10.13
C ALA A 89 9.31 -13.10 -10.00
N GLU A 90 10.32 -13.49 -10.77
CA GLU A 90 11.63 -12.83 -10.79
C GLU A 90 11.51 -11.37 -11.27
N GLU A 91 10.82 -11.13 -12.38
CA GLU A 91 10.66 -9.78 -12.93
C GLU A 91 9.81 -8.90 -12.00
N VAL A 92 8.71 -9.42 -11.44
CA VAL A 92 7.89 -8.69 -10.48
C VAL A 92 8.67 -8.35 -9.22
N ALA A 93 9.46 -9.29 -8.68
CA ALA A 93 10.30 -9.04 -7.52
C ALA A 93 11.38 -7.98 -7.81
N SER A 94 11.99 -8.01 -9.01
CA SER A 94 13.02 -7.04 -9.40
C SER A 94 12.48 -5.60 -9.46
N ILE A 95 11.23 -5.43 -9.92
CA ILE A 95 10.54 -4.15 -9.96
C ILE A 95 10.15 -3.66 -8.56
N LEU A 96 9.70 -4.56 -7.70
CA LEU A 96 9.16 -4.22 -6.38
C LEU A 96 10.23 -4.06 -5.31
N ALA A 97 11.36 -4.77 -5.39
CA ALA A 97 12.40 -4.73 -4.36
C ALA A 97 12.95 -3.33 -4.06
N PRO A 98 13.22 -2.45 -5.05
CA PRO A 98 13.72 -1.10 -4.78
C PRO A 98 12.73 -0.20 -4.03
N VAL A 99 11.43 -0.49 -4.13
CA VAL A 99 10.37 0.30 -3.49
C VAL A 99 9.83 -0.36 -2.22
N ALA A 100 10.23 -1.59 -1.90
CA ALA A 100 9.85 -2.27 -0.67
C ALA A 100 10.62 -1.75 0.54
N LEU A 101 10.23 -0.57 1.01
CA LEU A 101 10.90 0.14 2.10
C LEU A 101 9.92 0.28 3.27
N PRO A 102 10.21 -0.28 4.45
CA PRO A 102 9.40 -0.06 5.64
C PRO A 102 9.25 1.43 5.98
N LEU A 103 8.12 1.81 6.58
CA LEU A 103 7.93 3.17 7.07
C LEU A 103 8.91 3.46 8.21
N ALA A 104 9.83 4.39 7.98
CA ALA A 104 10.77 4.84 9.00
C ALA A 104 10.22 6.07 9.75
N ILE A 105 10.23 5.99 11.09
CA ILE A 105 9.94 7.13 11.96
C ILE A 105 11.27 7.74 12.38
N ASP A 106 11.47 9.02 12.08
CA ASP A 106 12.68 9.75 12.46
C ASP A 106 12.57 10.17 13.94
N PRO A 107 13.41 9.62 14.84
CA PRO A 107 13.33 9.93 16.26
C PRO A 107 13.76 11.37 16.59
N THR A 108 14.40 12.08 15.66
CA THR A 108 14.76 13.49 15.85
C THR A 108 13.57 14.43 15.63
N ARG A 109 12.50 13.93 15.00
CA ARG A 109 11.26 14.66 14.74
C ARG A 109 10.24 14.30 15.81
N LYS A 110 9.87 15.27 16.64
CA LYS A 110 8.98 15.04 17.79
C LYS A 110 7.86 16.10 17.84
N PRO A 111 6.68 15.84 17.24
CA PRO A 111 6.28 14.57 16.62
C PRO A 111 6.78 14.40 15.17
N HIS A 112 7.00 13.16 14.75
CA HIS A 112 6.99 12.78 13.34
C HIS A 112 5.54 12.86 12.83
N VAL A 113 5.26 13.68 11.82
CA VAL A 113 3.90 14.00 11.36
C VAL A 113 3.62 13.18 10.13
N ILE A 114 2.60 12.33 10.20
CA ILE A 114 2.18 11.47 9.10
C ILE A 114 0.80 11.92 8.64
N LEU A 115 0.73 12.43 7.41
CA LEU A 115 -0.53 12.76 6.75
C LEU A 115 -1.01 11.55 5.95
N VAL A 116 -2.23 11.06 6.22
CA VAL A 116 -2.79 9.89 5.52
C VAL A 116 -3.86 10.35 4.55
N VAL A 117 -3.61 10.17 3.25
CA VAL A 117 -4.46 10.64 2.15
C VAL A 117 -4.97 9.48 1.29
N GLY A 118 -5.92 9.77 0.40
CA GLY A 118 -6.56 8.78 -0.47
C GLY A 118 -8.07 8.95 -0.54
N VAL A 119 -8.72 8.19 -1.41
CA VAL A 119 -10.16 8.34 -1.63
C VAL A 119 -11.00 7.67 -0.53
N ASN A 120 -12.29 7.98 -0.48
CA ASN A 120 -13.20 7.35 0.47
C ASN A 120 -13.29 5.85 0.20
N GLY A 121 -13.34 5.05 1.26
CA GLY A 121 -13.47 3.61 1.17
C GLY A 121 -12.15 2.85 0.95
N THR A 122 -11.01 3.52 0.74
CA THR A 122 -9.71 2.84 0.59
C THR A 122 -9.11 2.31 1.90
N GLY A 123 -9.76 2.56 3.03
CA GLY A 123 -9.31 2.07 4.33
C GLY A 123 -8.35 3.02 5.07
N LYS A 124 -8.33 4.33 4.78
CA LYS A 124 -7.51 5.33 5.50
C LYS A 124 -7.63 5.25 7.02
N THR A 125 -8.82 5.44 7.57
CA THR A 125 -9.07 5.44 9.01
C THR A 125 -8.68 4.09 9.65
N THR A 126 -8.95 2.97 8.98
CA THR A 126 -8.51 1.64 9.41
C THR A 126 -6.98 1.53 9.41
N THR A 127 -6.31 2.04 8.38
CA THR A 127 -4.85 2.04 8.24
C THR A 127 -4.20 2.88 9.34
N ILE A 128 -4.75 4.07 9.63
CA ILE A 128 -4.31 4.92 10.75
C ILE A 128 -4.39 4.15 12.07
N GLY A 129 -5.50 3.47 12.31
CA GLY A 129 -5.68 2.66 13.50
C GLY A 129 -4.68 1.51 13.64
N LYS A 130 -4.45 0.75 12.56
CA LYS A 130 -3.45 -0.34 12.55
C LYS A 130 -2.03 0.21 12.75
N LEU A 131 -1.70 1.32 12.10
CA LEU A 131 -0.42 1.97 12.25
C LEU A 131 -0.23 2.52 13.67
N ALA A 132 -1.27 3.10 14.27
CA ALA A 132 -1.25 3.55 15.65
C ALA A 132 -0.95 2.38 16.60
N GLN A 133 -1.64 1.23 16.44
CA GLN A 133 -1.35 0.04 17.24
C GLN A 133 0.11 -0.40 17.08
N GLN A 134 0.60 -0.54 15.85
CA GLN A 134 1.97 -0.98 15.59
C GLN A 134 3.01 -0.04 16.23
N LEU A 135 2.82 1.28 16.10
CA LEU A 135 3.72 2.27 16.69
C LEU A 135 3.66 2.26 18.23
N ARG A 136 2.48 2.02 18.82
CA ARG A 136 2.30 1.85 20.26
C ARG A 136 2.98 0.58 20.77
N ASP A 137 2.89 -0.52 20.01
CA ASP A 137 3.55 -1.80 20.33
C ASP A 137 5.08 -1.66 20.25
N ASP A 138 5.58 -0.81 19.35
CA ASP A 138 6.99 -0.39 19.30
C ASP A 138 7.39 0.57 20.44
N GLY A 139 6.49 0.87 21.38
CA GLY A 139 6.74 1.75 22.53
C GLY A 139 6.71 3.25 22.24
N LYS A 140 6.27 3.69 21.06
CA LYS A 140 6.15 5.11 20.71
C LYS A 140 4.86 5.70 21.28
N SER A 141 4.91 6.95 21.71
CA SER A 141 3.70 7.72 22.00
C SER A 141 3.07 8.24 20.71
N VAL A 142 1.75 8.07 20.55
CA VAL A 142 1.03 8.37 19.31
C VAL A 142 -0.19 9.24 19.61
N MET A 143 -0.45 10.25 18.78
CA MET A 143 -1.66 11.05 18.79
C MET A 143 -2.35 10.98 17.43
N LEU A 144 -3.68 10.98 17.42
CA LEU A 144 -4.50 10.94 16.20
C LEU A 144 -5.22 12.27 16.00
N ALA A 145 -5.36 12.71 14.74
CA ALA A 145 -6.13 13.89 14.37
C ALA A 145 -7.24 13.53 13.38
N ALA A 146 -8.49 13.82 13.75
CA ALA A 146 -9.68 13.51 12.95
C ALA A 146 -9.94 14.55 11.86
N GLY A 147 -9.09 14.59 10.82
CA GLY A 147 -9.19 15.57 9.74
C GLY A 147 -10.22 15.25 8.64
N ASP A 148 -10.89 14.08 8.63
CA ASP A 148 -12.14 13.89 7.86
C ASP A 148 -13.33 14.52 8.60
N THR A 149 -13.32 15.85 8.70
CA THR A 149 -14.27 16.61 9.53
C THR A 149 -15.70 16.58 8.99
N PHE A 150 -15.90 16.25 7.71
CA PHE A 150 -17.22 16.21 7.08
C PHE A 150 -18.04 14.97 7.40
N ARG A 151 -17.41 13.91 7.92
CA ARG A 151 -18.07 12.62 8.16
C ARG A 151 -18.07 12.33 9.66
N ALA A 152 -19.22 12.54 10.31
CA ALA A 152 -19.42 12.19 11.71
C ALA A 152 -18.96 10.76 12.04
N ALA A 153 -19.34 9.80 11.20
CA ALA A 153 -18.94 8.40 11.35
C ALA A 153 -17.41 8.18 11.21
N ALA A 154 -16.70 9.00 10.43
CA ALA A 154 -15.24 8.88 10.31
C ALA A 154 -14.55 9.40 11.58
N ILE A 155 -15.04 10.51 12.15
CA ILE A 155 -14.58 11.04 13.43
C ILE A 155 -14.79 10.00 14.54
N GLU A 156 -16.02 9.47 14.66
CA GLU A 156 -16.37 8.45 15.65
C GLU A 156 -15.52 7.18 15.48
N GLN A 157 -15.34 6.72 14.24
CA GLN A 157 -14.50 5.56 13.96
C GLN A 157 -13.05 5.78 14.38
N LEU A 158 -12.48 6.97 14.15
CA LEU A 158 -11.13 7.28 14.59
C LEU A 158 -11.03 7.38 16.12
N GLN A 159 -12.06 7.90 16.80
CA GLN A 159 -12.13 7.92 18.26
C GLN A 159 -12.14 6.51 18.85
N ILE A 160 -12.94 5.59 18.30
CA ILE A 160 -12.95 4.17 18.70
C ILE A 160 -11.56 3.54 18.52
N TRP A 161 -10.85 3.87 17.43
CA TRP A 161 -9.47 3.44 17.25
C TRP A 161 -8.52 4.04 18.29
N GLY A 162 -8.68 5.31 18.63
CA GLY A 162 -7.91 5.96 19.69
C GLY A 162 -8.12 5.30 21.05
N GLU A 163 -9.36 5.00 21.43
CA GLU A 163 -9.68 4.24 22.65
C GLU A 163 -9.05 2.85 22.64
N ARG A 164 -9.19 2.11 21.54
CA ARG A 164 -8.63 0.76 21.40
C ARG A 164 -7.11 0.73 21.50
N THR A 165 -6.43 1.72 20.91
CA THR A 165 -4.97 1.80 20.85
C THR A 165 -4.36 2.63 21.99
N ASN A 166 -5.21 3.14 22.89
CA ASN A 166 -4.81 4.07 23.95
C ASN A 166 -4.03 5.30 23.42
N CYS A 167 -4.52 5.88 22.32
CA CYS A 167 -3.98 7.09 21.69
C CYS A 167 -4.95 8.27 21.88
N PRO A 168 -4.50 9.44 22.37
CA PRO A 168 -5.33 10.64 22.38
C PRO A 168 -5.77 11.03 20.96
N VAL A 169 -7.03 11.42 20.82
CA VAL A 169 -7.61 11.87 19.55
C VAL A 169 -7.99 13.34 19.63
N VAL A 170 -7.50 14.13 18.69
CA VAL A 170 -7.92 15.52 18.49
C VAL A 170 -9.01 15.54 17.44
N ALA A 171 -10.21 15.96 17.85
CA ALA A 171 -11.39 15.99 17.00
C ALA A 171 -12.16 17.32 17.18
N GLY A 172 -12.73 17.82 16.09
CA GLY A 172 -13.60 18.99 16.07
C GLY A 172 -15.07 18.62 15.88
N LYS A 173 -15.93 19.64 15.76
CA LYS A 173 -17.32 19.44 15.34
C LYS A 173 -17.38 19.00 13.88
N VAL A 174 -18.46 18.33 13.49
CA VAL A 174 -18.71 17.98 12.08
C VAL A 174 -18.73 19.25 11.23
N GLY A 175 -17.98 19.25 10.13
CA GLY A 175 -17.80 20.40 9.24
C GLY A 175 -16.79 21.44 9.74
N ALA A 176 -16.04 21.16 10.81
CA ALA A 176 -14.95 22.02 11.26
C ALA A 176 -13.83 22.13 10.20
N ASP A 177 -13.02 23.19 10.29
CA ASP A 177 -11.86 23.39 9.43
C ASP A 177 -10.78 22.33 9.68
N ALA A 178 -10.56 21.43 8.72
CA ALA A 178 -9.58 20.36 8.83
C ALA A 178 -8.15 20.90 9.02
N ALA A 179 -7.82 22.02 8.39
CA ALA A 179 -6.50 22.64 8.51
C ALA A 179 -6.25 23.21 9.91
N GLY A 180 -7.27 23.86 10.50
CA GLY A 180 -7.22 24.34 11.89
C GLY A 180 -7.09 23.17 12.88
N LEU A 181 -7.85 22.10 12.67
CA LEU A 181 -7.76 20.90 13.50
C LEU A 181 -6.35 20.27 13.45
N ALA A 182 -5.75 20.16 12.27
CA ALA A 182 -4.40 19.63 12.11
C ALA A 182 -3.33 20.52 12.78
N PHE A 183 -3.50 21.85 12.73
CA PHE A 183 -2.66 22.80 13.45
C PHE A 183 -2.72 22.57 14.96
N ASP A 184 -3.94 22.52 15.52
CA ASP A 184 -4.17 22.33 16.95
C ASP A 184 -3.62 20.98 17.42
N ALA A 185 -3.78 19.93 16.61
CA ALA A 185 -3.24 18.62 16.89
C ALA A 185 -1.70 18.61 16.93
N LEU A 186 -1.04 19.28 15.98
CA LEU A 186 0.43 19.40 15.98
C LEU A 186 0.94 20.22 17.17
N ALA A 187 0.29 21.36 17.47
CA ALA A 187 0.64 22.18 18.62
C ALA A 187 0.54 21.38 19.93
N ARG A 188 -0.55 20.62 20.09
CA ARG A 188 -0.76 19.77 21.25
C ARG A 188 0.24 18.61 21.32
N ALA A 189 0.47 17.91 20.21
CA ALA A 189 1.44 16.80 20.15
C ALA A 189 2.85 17.25 20.56
N ARG A 190 3.27 18.47 20.18
CA ARG A 190 4.53 19.07 20.64
C ARG A 190 4.53 19.35 22.14
N ALA A 191 3.47 19.98 22.65
CA ALA A 191 3.36 20.28 24.09
C ALA A 191 3.38 19.01 24.95
N ASP A 192 2.74 17.95 24.47
CA ASP A 192 2.64 16.65 25.14
C ASP A 192 3.87 15.74 24.86
N ASN A 193 4.88 16.22 24.12
CA ASN A 193 6.08 15.45 23.73
C ASN A 193 5.74 14.10 23.07
N ILE A 194 4.76 14.08 22.18
CA ILE A 194 4.34 12.91 21.42
C ILE A 194 5.37 12.57 20.34
N ASP A 195 5.67 11.29 20.16
CA ASP A 195 6.62 10.81 19.15
C ASP A 195 6.04 10.84 17.73
N VAL A 196 4.77 10.47 17.55
CA VAL A 196 4.12 10.42 16.23
C VAL A 196 2.72 11.04 16.24
N LEU A 197 2.44 11.91 15.26
CA LEU A 197 1.11 12.43 14.99
C LEU A 197 0.57 11.85 13.67
N LEU A 198 -0.53 11.12 13.73
CA LEU A 198 -1.24 10.60 12.56
C LEU A 198 -2.44 11.48 12.24
N VAL A 199 -2.51 12.02 11.03
CA VAL A 199 -3.58 12.92 10.59
C VAL A 199 -4.44 12.23 9.52
N ASP A 200 -5.71 11.97 9.85
CA ASP A 200 -6.71 11.49 8.88
C ASP A 200 -7.16 12.66 7.97
N THR A 201 -7.61 12.35 6.76
CA THR A 201 -8.10 13.38 5.82
C THR A 201 -9.38 12.93 5.13
N ALA A 202 -10.15 13.89 4.61
CA ALA A 202 -11.24 13.59 3.68
C ALA A 202 -10.72 12.91 2.39
N GLY A 203 -11.62 12.22 1.68
CA GLY A 203 -11.29 11.51 0.43
C GLY A 203 -12.37 11.57 -0.67
N ARG A 204 -13.21 12.63 -0.68
CA ARG A 204 -14.33 12.77 -1.63
C ARG A 204 -13.86 13.17 -3.04
N LEU A 205 -13.39 12.21 -3.84
CA LEU A 205 -12.80 12.47 -5.16
C LEU A 205 -13.77 13.07 -6.20
N GLN A 206 -15.08 12.88 -6.06
CA GLN A 206 -16.09 13.49 -6.92
C GLN A 206 -16.02 15.02 -6.96
N ASN A 207 -15.48 15.64 -5.90
CA ASN A 207 -15.19 17.07 -5.83
C ASN A 207 -13.68 17.32 -5.82
N LYS A 208 -12.97 16.70 -6.78
CA LYS A 208 -11.50 16.68 -6.87
C LYS A 208 -10.85 18.03 -6.56
N ALA A 209 -11.30 19.12 -7.19
CA ALA A 209 -10.72 20.46 -6.97
C ALA A 209 -10.82 20.92 -5.51
N ASN A 210 -11.98 20.74 -4.86
CA ASN A 210 -12.17 21.15 -3.47
C ASN A 210 -11.37 20.27 -2.51
N LEU A 211 -11.32 18.95 -2.76
CA LEU A 211 -10.52 18.03 -1.95
C LEU A 211 -9.03 18.39 -2.01
N MET A 212 -8.51 18.66 -3.20
CA MET A 212 -7.10 19.00 -3.36
C MET A 212 -6.76 20.36 -2.74
N ALA A 213 -7.62 21.37 -2.89
CA ALA A 213 -7.44 22.67 -2.25
C ALA A 213 -7.49 22.58 -0.71
N GLU A 214 -8.32 21.69 -0.15
CA GLU A 214 -8.36 21.41 1.28
C GLU A 214 -7.06 20.74 1.76
N LEU A 215 -6.57 19.73 1.05
CA LEU A 215 -5.30 19.07 1.38
C LEU A 215 -4.11 20.03 1.32
N GLU A 216 -4.02 20.86 0.27
CA GLU A 216 -3.02 21.94 0.18
C GLU A 216 -3.10 22.90 1.37
N LYS A 217 -4.33 23.26 1.78
CA LYS A 217 -4.53 24.12 2.94
C LYS A 217 -4.03 23.45 4.23
N VAL A 218 -4.31 22.17 4.43
CA VAL A 218 -3.83 21.38 5.59
C VAL A 218 -2.29 21.39 5.63
N VAL A 219 -1.64 21.00 4.54
CA VAL A 219 -0.16 20.99 4.43
C VAL A 219 0.42 22.37 4.73
N ARG A 220 -0.11 23.43 4.08
CA ARG A 220 0.35 24.81 4.29
C ARG A 220 0.19 25.28 5.74
N VAL A 221 -0.88 24.86 6.42
CA VAL A 221 -1.15 25.28 7.81
C VAL A 221 -0.25 24.54 8.80
N ILE A 222 -0.05 23.23 8.63
CA ILE A 222 0.92 22.45 9.42
C ILE A 222 2.33 23.06 9.28
N ARG A 223 2.70 23.45 8.05
CA ARG A 223 4.01 24.08 7.74
C ARG A 223 4.29 25.39 8.48
N LYS A 224 3.28 26.05 9.06
CA LYS A 224 3.46 27.24 9.90
C LYS A 224 4.10 26.93 11.25
N LEU A 225 3.86 25.72 11.78
CA LEU A 225 4.46 25.25 13.02
C LEU A 225 5.77 24.51 12.75
N ASP A 226 5.82 23.76 11.64
CA ASP A 226 6.96 22.93 11.28
C ASP A 226 7.19 22.97 9.77
N ALA A 227 8.23 23.69 9.32
CA ALA A 227 8.48 23.87 7.89
C ALA A 227 8.70 22.54 7.14
N ASP A 228 9.17 21.51 7.83
CA ASP A 228 9.49 20.19 7.26
C ASP A 228 8.30 19.20 7.34
N ALA A 229 7.18 19.59 7.96
CA ALA A 229 5.99 18.75 8.06
C ALA A 229 5.05 18.92 6.83
N PRO A 230 4.22 17.90 6.51
CA PRO A 230 4.24 16.55 7.06
C PRO A 230 5.55 15.83 6.70
N HIS A 231 6.05 15.06 7.66
CA HIS A 231 7.31 14.31 7.56
C HIS A 231 7.16 13.05 6.68
N SER A 232 5.93 12.53 6.58
CA SER A 232 5.54 11.49 5.64
C SER A 232 4.11 11.74 5.19
N THR A 233 3.85 11.60 3.88
CA THR A 233 2.49 11.62 3.33
C THR A 233 2.20 10.26 2.72
N LEU A 234 1.30 9.51 3.35
CA LEU A 234 0.97 8.14 2.98
C LEU A 234 -0.32 8.12 2.16
N LEU A 235 -0.24 7.68 0.91
CA LEU A 235 -1.41 7.47 0.07
C LEU A 235 -1.91 6.03 0.25
N VAL A 236 -3.14 5.91 0.75
CA VAL A 236 -3.82 4.62 0.92
C VAL A 236 -4.66 4.30 -0.31
N LEU A 237 -4.29 3.23 -1.01
CA LEU A 237 -4.92 2.74 -2.23
C LEU A 237 -5.70 1.46 -1.97
N ASP A 238 -6.73 1.24 -2.79
CA ASP A 238 -7.57 0.05 -2.76
C ASP A 238 -7.26 -0.82 -3.98
N ALA A 239 -6.80 -2.04 -3.76
CA ALA A 239 -6.40 -2.98 -4.81
C ALA A 239 -7.57 -3.40 -5.72
N THR A 240 -8.82 -3.23 -5.30
CA THR A 240 -10.01 -3.51 -6.14
C THR A 240 -10.18 -2.51 -7.29
N THR A 241 -9.52 -1.35 -7.21
CA THR A 241 -9.75 -0.25 -8.16
C THR A 241 -8.99 -0.40 -9.49
N GLY A 242 -8.04 -1.35 -9.59
CA GLY A 242 -7.25 -1.60 -10.79
C GLY A 242 -6.57 -0.32 -11.30
N GLN A 243 -6.58 -0.10 -12.63
CA GLN A 243 -5.93 1.05 -13.28
C GLN A 243 -6.33 2.44 -12.72
N ASN A 244 -7.49 2.58 -12.06
CA ASN A 244 -7.87 3.84 -11.42
C ASN A 244 -6.90 4.25 -10.29
N ALA A 245 -6.18 3.30 -9.70
CA ALA A 245 -5.17 3.58 -8.68
C ALA A 245 -4.00 4.41 -9.24
N LEU A 246 -3.57 4.18 -10.49
CA LEU A 246 -2.50 4.96 -11.13
C LEU A 246 -2.88 6.45 -11.20
N ASN A 247 -4.11 6.73 -11.64
CA ASN A 247 -4.61 8.10 -11.72
C ASN A 247 -4.72 8.75 -10.33
N GLN A 248 -5.01 7.98 -9.28
CA GLN A 248 -5.02 8.51 -7.91
C GLN A 248 -3.61 8.89 -7.46
N VAL A 249 -2.61 8.03 -7.68
CA VAL A 249 -1.22 8.34 -7.33
C VAL A 249 -0.78 9.65 -7.98
N GLU A 250 -1.00 9.79 -9.28
CA GLU A 250 -0.64 11.00 -10.04
C GLU A 250 -1.28 12.26 -9.46
N VAL A 251 -2.58 12.20 -9.15
CA VAL A 251 -3.32 13.34 -8.61
C VAL A 251 -2.88 13.74 -7.21
N PHE A 252 -2.72 12.77 -6.31
CA PHE A 252 -2.34 13.08 -4.92
C PHE A 252 -0.87 13.51 -4.82
N GLN A 253 0.01 12.97 -5.67
CA GLN A 253 1.42 13.35 -5.70
C GLN A 253 1.61 14.83 -6.07
N GLN A 254 0.78 15.36 -6.97
CA GLN A 254 0.83 16.77 -7.38
C GLN A 254 0.45 17.76 -6.26
N VAL A 255 -0.25 17.29 -5.22
CA VAL A 255 -0.96 18.16 -4.25
C VAL A 255 -0.41 18.01 -2.83
N ALA A 256 -0.05 16.79 -2.43
CA ALA A 256 0.23 16.46 -1.04
C ALA A 256 1.66 15.93 -0.79
N ASP A 257 2.57 16.02 -1.77
CA ASP A 257 3.94 15.52 -1.66
C ASP A 257 3.97 14.06 -1.16
N VAL A 258 3.22 13.18 -1.82
CA VAL A 258 3.11 11.75 -1.43
C VAL A 258 4.51 11.12 -1.37
N SER A 259 4.87 10.62 -0.18
CA SER A 259 6.19 10.05 0.10
C SER A 259 6.19 8.52 0.13
N GLY A 260 5.01 7.89 0.17
CA GLY A 260 4.89 6.45 0.17
C GLY A 260 3.45 5.96 0.09
N LEU A 261 3.30 4.67 -0.14
CA LEU A 261 2.06 4.00 -0.46
C LEU A 261 1.74 2.92 0.59
N ILE A 262 0.45 2.76 0.85
CA ILE A 262 -0.12 1.58 1.52
C ILE A 262 -1.23 1.03 0.64
N MET A 263 -1.12 -0.24 0.26
CA MET A 263 -2.16 -0.92 -0.53
C MET A 263 -3.06 -1.75 0.38
N THR A 264 -4.37 -1.63 0.27
CA THR A 264 -5.34 -2.38 1.08
C THR A 264 -6.25 -3.24 0.20
N LYS A 265 -7.02 -4.12 0.86
CA LYS A 265 -8.04 -4.98 0.23
C LYS A 265 -7.49 -5.90 -0.86
N LEU A 266 -6.24 -6.34 -0.70
CA LEU A 266 -5.68 -7.35 -1.60
C LEU A 266 -6.45 -8.66 -1.55
N ASP A 267 -7.19 -8.92 -0.46
CA ASP A 267 -8.04 -10.07 -0.23
C ASP A 267 -9.35 -10.10 -1.02
N GLY A 268 -9.78 -8.96 -1.55
CA GLY A 268 -11.05 -8.85 -2.26
C GLY A 268 -10.94 -8.82 -3.79
N THR A 269 -9.77 -9.08 -4.39
CA THR A 269 -9.54 -8.70 -5.80
C THR A 269 -8.71 -9.68 -6.63
N ALA A 270 -9.06 -9.76 -7.93
CA ALA A 270 -8.25 -10.38 -8.98
C ALA A 270 -7.23 -9.43 -9.61
N ARG A 271 -7.12 -8.19 -9.09
CA ARG A 271 -6.35 -7.09 -9.69
C ARG A 271 -5.08 -6.73 -8.90
N GLY A 272 -4.48 -7.71 -8.21
CA GLY A 272 -3.27 -7.49 -7.40
C GLY A 272 -2.07 -6.98 -8.21
N GLY A 273 -2.03 -7.25 -9.53
CA GLY A 273 -0.97 -6.81 -10.44
C GLY A 273 -0.76 -5.29 -10.51
N ILE A 274 -1.79 -4.51 -10.14
CA ILE A 274 -1.73 -3.03 -10.21
C ILE A 274 -0.58 -2.43 -9.39
N LEU A 275 -0.19 -3.10 -8.29
CA LEU A 275 0.90 -2.63 -7.43
C LEU A 275 2.24 -2.61 -8.18
N VAL A 276 2.45 -3.56 -9.09
CA VAL A 276 3.64 -3.63 -9.96
C VAL A 276 3.66 -2.46 -10.94
N ALA A 277 2.53 -2.18 -11.58
CA ALA A 277 2.38 -1.05 -12.48
C ALA A 277 2.61 0.30 -11.77
N ILE A 278 2.10 0.46 -10.55
CA ILE A 278 2.33 1.66 -9.73
C ILE A 278 3.81 1.80 -9.38
N ALA A 279 4.44 0.73 -8.88
CA ALA A 279 5.85 0.73 -8.52
C ALA A 279 6.74 1.13 -9.70
N ARG A 280 6.48 0.53 -10.87
CA ARG A 280 7.23 0.82 -12.09
C ARG A 280 7.09 2.27 -12.55
N ARG A 281 5.86 2.80 -12.54
CA ARG A 281 5.56 4.14 -13.07
C ARG A 281 6.04 5.27 -12.15
N PHE A 282 5.87 5.10 -10.84
CA PHE A 282 6.06 6.20 -9.89
C PHE A 282 7.31 6.07 -9.02
N GLY A 283 7.87 4.85 -8.85
CA GLY A 283 9.04 4.61 -8.01
C GLY A 283 8.84 4.99 -6.53
N LEU A 284 7.59 5.12 -6.08
CA LEU A 284 7.27 5.50 -4.70
C LEU A 284 7.45 4.30 -3.76
N PRO A 285 7.99 4.51 -2.55
CA PRO A 285 8.04 3.49 -1.52
C PRO A 285 6.67 2.86 -1.26
N ILE A 286 6.62 1.54 -1.18
CA ILE A 286 5.47 0.77 -0.70
C ILE A 286 5.84 0.30 0.71
N HIS A 287 5.22 0.92 1.71
CA HIS A 287 5.57 0.66 3.10
C HIS A 287 4.89 -0.59 3.66
N ALA A 288 3.63 -0.79 3.29
CA ALA A 288 2.81 -1.84 3.86
C ALA A 288 1.69 -2.26 2.91
N ILE A 289 1.21 -3.48 3.13
CA ILE A 289 0.02 -4.02 2.48
C ILE A 289 -0.98 -4.54 3.50
N GLY A 290 -2.27 -4.39 3.19
CA GLY A 290 -3.40 -4.86 3.98
C GLY A 290 -4.16 -5.98 3.28
N VAL A 291 -4.33 -7.11 3.98
CA VAL A 291 -4.94 -8.35 3.46
C VAL A 291 -6.15 -8.80 4.30
N GLY A 292 -6.78 -7.87 5.02
CA GLY A 292 -7.95 -8.16 5.86
C GLY A 292 -8.32 -7.02 6.83
N GLU A 293 -9.35 -7.25 7.63
CA GLU A 293 -9.92 -6.25 8.55
C GLU A 293 -9.30 -6.28 9.95
N GLY A 294 -8.69 -7.40 10.35
CA GLY A 294 -8.06 -7.58 11.64
C GLY A 294 -6.89 -6.61 11.86
N VAL A 295 -6.62 -6.31 13.13
CA VAL A 295 -5.55 -5.38 13.52
C VAL A 295 -4.18 -5.84 13.01
N ASN A 296 -3.97 -7.15 12.97
CA ASN A 296 -2.72 -7.79 12.50
C ASN A 296 -2.73 -8.14 11.00
N ASP A 297 -3.69 -7.63 10.22
CA ASP A 297 -3.80 -7.88 8.78
C ASP A 297 -3.16 -6.76 7.94
N MET A 298 -2.25 -5.99 8.53
CA MET A 298 -1.35 -5.08 7.82
C MET A 298 0.08 -5.43 8.19
N GLN A 299 0.95 -5.56 7.20
CA GLN A 299 2.36 -5.84 7.41
C GLN A 299 3.23 -5.02 6.47
N ALA A 300 4.51 -4.90 6.84
CA ALA A 300 5.53 -4.36 5.97
C ALA A 300 5.52 -5.08 4.61
N PHE A 301 5.75 -4.34 3.54
CA PHE A 301 5.71 -4.91 2.21
C PHE A 301 6.92 -5.80 1.94
N ASP A 302 6.67 -7.06 1.60
CA ASP A 302 7.67 -8.03 1.14
C ASP A 302 7.51 -8.25 -0.37
N ALA A 303 8.45 -7.69 -1.14
CA ALA A 303 8.45 -7.80 -2.60
C ALA A 303 8.54 -9.25 -3.08
N THR A 304 9.39 -10.07 -2.46
CA THR A 304 9.57 -11.48 -2.86
C THR A 304 8.35 -12.30 -2.51
N GLY A 305 7.85 -12.17 -1.27
CA GLY A 305 6.61 -12.82 -0.85
C GLY A 305 5.42 -12.45 -1.73
N PHE A 306 5.29 -11.17 -2.08
CA PHE A 306 4.23 -10.70 -2.98
C PHE A 306 4.38 -11.28 -4.39
N ALA A 307 5.57 -11.23 -5.00
CA ALA A 307 5.82 -11.73 -6.34
C ALA A 307 5.53 -13.24 -6.46
N HIS A 308 5.99 -14.02 -5.48
CA HIS A 308 5.73 -15.46 -5.40
C HIS A 308 4.24 -15.76 -5.23
N ALA A 309 3.55 -15.02 -4.36
CA ALA A 309 2.11 -15.21 -4.15
C ALA A 309 1.29 -14.84 -5.39
N LEU A 310 1.67 -13.78 -6.13
CA LEU A 310 1.01 -13.34 -7.35
C LEU A 310 1.20 -14.36 -8.50
N ALA A 311 2.43 -14.85 -8.68
CA ALA A 311 2.79 -15.76 -9.75
C ALA A 311 2.53 -17.25 -9.42
N ASP A 312 2.00 -17.56 -8.24
CA ASP A 312 1.81 -18.93 -7.73
C ASP A 312 3.07 -19.79 -7.66
N VAL A 313 4.18 -19.18 -7.22
CA VAL A 313 5.46 -19.86 -7.02
C VAL A 313 5.63 -20.17 -5.54
N GLU A 314 5.96 -21.41 -5.20
CA GLU A 314 6.29 -21.74 -3.81
C GLU A 314 7.61 -21.09 -3.39
N ILE A 315 7.65 -20.54 -2.18
CA ILE A 315 8.91 -20.15 -1.56
C ILE A 315 9.52 -21.43 -1.00
N ASN A 316 10.54 -21.97 -1.67
CA ASN A 316 11.34 -23.04 -1.10
C ASN A 316 12.10 -22.49 0.12
N GLY A 317 11.48 -22.59 1.29
CA GLY A 317 12.14 -22.30 2.56
C GLY A 317 13.33 -23.25 2.69
N LYS A 318 14.55 -22.72 2.64
CA LYS A 318 15.62 -23.36 3.40
C LYS A 318 15.27 -23.14 4.86
N SER A 319 14.81 -24.22 5.49
CA SER A 319 14.72 -24.38 6.94
C SER A 319 16.01 -23.99 7.64
#